data_AF-A0A1I1P5X2-F1
#
_entry.id   AF-A0A1I1P5X2-F1
#
_cell.length_a   1.000
_cell.length_b   1.000
_cell.length_c   1.000
_cell.angle_alpha   90.00
_cell.angle_beta   90.00
_cell.angle_gamma   90.00
#
_symmetry.space_group_name_H-M   'P 1'
#
loop_
_entity.id
_entity.type
_entity.pdbx_description
1 polymer ?
#
loop_
_entity_poly.entity_id
_entity_poly.type
_entity_poly.pdbx_seq_one_letter_code
_entity_poly.pdbx_strand_id
1 'polypeptide(L)'
;MKKIFSTLLLFVLCFTTLAIPCKAHTLENMCADKITPHKASMNLNMEERKLWIDHVLWTRNFIISDLASLEDKDAVLQRLLKNQDDIGASIKPYYGEEAGKKLSELLREHISIAGQVVDAAKSNNKDDLEKYNKLWYKNADEISKFLSSANPNWSNATLQDMLYKHLKLTTDEVVARLNKDWKLDIESFDKGEDHMIKFADMISDGIIKQFPDKFK
;
A
#
# COMPACT_ATOMS: atom_id res chain seq x y z
N MET A 1 -20.52 -50.23 -50.31
CA MET A 1 -21.53 -50.13 -51.39
C MET A 1 -22.91 -50.46 -50.82
N LYS A 2 -23.93 -49.63 -51.14
CA LYS A 2 -25.40 -49.86 -51.03
C LYS A 2 -25.95 -50.07 -49.61
N LYS A 3 -26.56 -49.07 -48.94
CA LYS A 3 -27.94 -48.52 -49.06
C LYS A 3 -29.06 -49.57 -49.05
N ILE A 4 -30.16 -49.19 -48.36
CA ILE A 4 -31.58 -49.65 -48.41
C ILE A 4 -32.00 -50.23 -47.05
N PHE A 5 -33.15 -49.95 -46.43
CA PHE A 5 -34.23 -48.93 -46.47
C PHE A 5 -35.25 -49.43 -45.41
N SER A 6 -36.17 -48.57 -44.98
CA SER A 6 -37.54 -48.93 -44.53
C SER A 6 -37.69 -49.49 -43.10
N THR A 7 -38.71 -49.23 -42.29
CA THR A 7 -39.79 -48.25 -42.08
C THR A 7 -40.45 -48.72 -40.76
N LEU A 8 -41.11 -47.81 -40.04
CA LEU A 8 -42.34 -48.05 -39.24
C LEU A 8 -42.26 -48.21 -37.71
N LEU A 9 -43.29 -47.63 -37.10
CA LEU A 9 -43.77 -47.59 -35.71
C LEU A 9 -43.10 -46.54 -34.79
N LEU A 10 -43.65 -45.33 -34.58
CA LEU A 10 -44.99 -44.93 -34.11
C LEU A 10 -45.22 -45.31 -32.64
N PHE A 11 -44.77 -44.44 -31.73
CA PHE A 11 -45.49 -44.14 -30.48
C PHE A 11 -45.30 -42.67 -30.12
N VAL A 12 -46.32 -41.89 -30.44
CA VAL A 12 -46.54 -40.53 -29.95
C VAL A 12 -46.93 -40.66 -28.48
N LEU A 13 -46.09 -40.18 -27.56
CA LEU A 13 -46.54 -39.77 -26.24
C LEU A 13 -46.48 -38.23 -26.19
N CYS A 14 -47.65 -37.63 -26.33
CA CYS A 14 -47.88 -36.22 -26.05
C CYS A 14 -47.55 -35.92 -24.59
N PHE A 15 -46.36 -35.37 -24.33
CA PHE A 15 -46.16 -34.49 -23.18
C PHE A 15 -46.37 -33.06 -23.65
N THR A 16 -47.60 -32.58 -23.53
CA THR A 16 -47.90 -31.15 -23.66
C THR A 16 -47.35 -30.43 -22.43
N THR A 17 -46.08 -30.04 -22.46
CA THR A 17 -45.56 -29.01 -21.57
C THR A 17 -46.04 -27.66 -22.10
N LEU A 18 -46.90 -27.01 -21.33
CA LEU A 18 -47.24 -25.60 -21.50
C LEU A 18 -45.96 -24.78 -21.37
N ALA A 19 -45.34 -24.44 -22.50
CA ALA A 19 -44.29 -23.44 -22.57
C ALA A 19 -44.92 -22.06 -22.33
N ILE A 20 -45.03 -21.68 -21.05
CA ILE A 20 -45.19 -20.27 -20.68
C ILE A 20 -43.89 -19.60 -21.13
N PRO A 21 -43.92 -18.56 -22.00
CA PRO A 21 -42.73 -17.80 -22.30
C PRO A 21 -42.33 -17.04 -21.04
N CYS A 22 -41.45 -17.65 -20.24
CA CYS A 22 -40.68 -16.91 -19.27
C CYS A 22 -39.86 -15.90 -20.09
N LYS A 23 -40.32 -14.65 -20.13
CA LYS A 23 -39.45 -13.54 -20.48
C LYS A 23 -38.31 -13.64 -19.49
N ALA A 24 -37.18 -14.18 -19.93
CA ALA A 24 -35.92 -14.01 -19.25
C ALA A 24 -35.65 -12.50 -19.25
N HIS A 25 -36.13 -11.83 -18.20
CA HIS A 25 -35.67 -10.51 -17.87
C HIS A 25 -34.22 -10.73 -17.49
N THR A 26 -33.33 -10.41 -18.41
CA THR A 26 -31.91 -10.32 -18.14
C THR A 26 -31.75 -9.41 -16.93
N LEU A 27 -31.38 -9.99 -15.79
CA LEU A 27 -30.89 -9.27 -14.60
C LEU A 27 -29.48 -8.74 -14.88
N GLU A 28 -29.29 -8.07 -16.02
CA GLU A 28 -27.98 -7.55 -16.43
C GLU A 28 -27.70 -6.15 -15.90
N ASN A 29 -28.54 -5.56 -15.04
CA ASN A 29 -28.34 -4.17 -14.62
C ASN A 29 -28.77 -3.83 -13.17
N MET A 30 -28.57 -4.73 -12.21
CA MET A 30 -28.82 -4.43 -10.79
C MET A 30 -27.60 -4.53 -9.86
N CYS A 31 -26.40 -4.79 -10.39
CA CYS A 31 -25.14 -4.74 -9.63
C CYS A 31 -24.20 -3.63 -10.09
N ALA A 32 -24.73 -2.52 -10.63
CA ALA A 32 -24.05 -1.25 -10.49
C ALA A 32 -24.21 -0.81 -9.03
N ASP A 33 -23.41 -1.43 -8.16
CA ASP A 33 -23.36 -1.19 -6.72
C ASP A 33 -23.34 0.31 -6.48
N LYS A 34 -24.44 0.85 -5.92
CA LYS A 34 -24.36 2.10 -5.18
C LYS A 34 -23.40 1.82 -4.03
N ILE A 35 -22.16 2.29 -4.15
CA ILE A 35 -21.18 2.21 -3.07
C ILE A 35 -21.84 2.90 -1.87
N THR A 36 -22.16 2.12 -0.84
CA THR A 36 -22.71 2.68 0.40
C THR A 36 -21.60 3.47 1.09
N PRO A 37 -21.94 4.53 1.85
CA PRO A 37 -20.96 5.35 2.57
C PRO A 37 -19.88 4.53 3.30
N HIS A 38 -20.34 3.45 3.95
CA HIS A 38 -19.51 2.54 4.71
C HIS A 38 -18.51 1.77 3.84
N LYS A 39 -18.91 1.33 2.64
CA LYS A 39 -18.05 0.58 1.71
C LYS A 39 -16.94 1.48 1.13
N ALA A 40 -17.23 2.74 0.81
CA ALA A 40 -16.22 3.69 0.31
C ALA A 40 -15.11 3.95 1.35
N SER A 41 -15.49 4.25 2.59
CA SER A 41 -14.53 4.48 3.68
C SER A 41 -13.69 3.24 3.99
N MET A 42 -14.31 2.05 4.01
CA MET A 42 -13.59 0.79 4.22
C MET A 42 -12.58 0.51 3.10
N ASN A 43 -12.96 0.75 1.83
CA ASN A 43 -12.06 0.56 0.70
C ASN A 43 -10.83 1.46 0.82
N LEU A 44 -11.00 2.76 1.11
CA LEU A 44 -9.86 3.66 1.31
C LEU A 44 -8.96 3.18 2.45
N ASN A 45 -9.54 2.80 3.59
CA ASN A 45 -8.75 2.33 4.73
C ASN A 45 -7.92 1.07 4.37
N MET A 46 -8.52 0.12 3.65
CA MET A 46 -7.81 -1.08 3.19
C MET A 46 -6.73 -0.77 2.15
N GLU A 47 -6.99 0.16 1.23
CA GLU A 47 -6.03 0.59 0.22
C GLU A 47 -4.82 1.29 0.86
N GLU A 48 -5.04 2.22 1.79
CA GLU A 48 -3.97 2.88 2.55
C GLU A 48 -3.16 1.87 3.35
N ARG A 49 -3.83 0.99 4.11
CA ARG A 49 -3.13 -0.06 4.88
C ARG A 49 -2.25 -0.91 3.98
N LYS A 50 -2.76 -1.35 2.83
CA LYS A 50 -1.97 -2.12 1.87
C LYS A 50 -0.73 -1.34 1.41
N LEU A 51 -0.86 -0.07 1.08
CA LEU A 51 0.26 0.75 0.60
C LEU A 51 1.36 0.94 1.67
N TRP A 52 0.97 1.16 2.92
CA TRP A 52 1.91 1.36 4.02
C TRP A 52 2.50 0.04 4.57
N ILE A 53 1.77 -1.08 4.46
CA ILE A 53 2.32 -2.43 4.66
C ILE A 53 3.34 -2.75 3.56
N ASP A 54 2.99 -2.50 2.29
CA ASP A 54 3.92 -2.66 1.16
C ASP A 54 5.19 -1.83 1.41
N HIS A 55 5.07 -0.60 1.91
CA HIS A 55 6.21 0.27 2.24
C HIS A 55 7.19 -0.40 3.22
N VAL A 56 6.72 -0.90 4.36
CA VAL A 56 7.61 -1.55 5.34
C VAL A 56 8.14 -2.88 4.85
N LEU A 57 7.34 -3.65 4.13
CA LEU A 57 7.74 -4.95 3.58
C LEU A 57 8.85 -4.80 2.54
N TRP A 58 8.70 -3.87 1.60
CA TRP A 58 9.72 -3.61 0.59
C TRP A 58 10.97 -2.93 1.19
N THR A 59 10.81 -2.14 2.26
CA THR A 59 11.95 -1.59 3.03
C THR A 59 12.74 -2.70 3.70
N ARG A 60 12.07 -3.64 4.39
CA ARG A 60 12.71 -4.83 4.96
C ARG A 60 13.43 -5.65 3.90
N ASN A 61 12.78 -5.94 2.78
CA ASN A 61 13.41 -6.68 1.69
C ASN A 61 14.66 -5.95 1.16
N PHE A 62 14.60 -4.63 1.02
CA PHE A 62 15.76 -3.83 0.62
C PHE A 62 16.91 -3.92 1.65
N ILE A 63 16.62 -3.79 2.95
CA ILE A 63 17.61 -3.95 4.03
C ILE A 63 18.25 -5.33 3.97
N ILE A 64 17.45 -6.39 3.78
CA ILE A 64 17.92 -7.76 3.65
C ILE A 64 18.88 -7.88 2.46
N SER A 65 18.43 -7.48 1.27
CA SER A 65 19.20 -7.59 0.03
C SER A 65 20.47 -6.75 0.07
N ASP A 66 20.40 -5.52 0.59
CA ASP A 66 21.58 -4.66 0.66
C ASP A 66 22.62 -5.17 1.66
N LEU A 67 22.22 -5.46 2.90
CA LEU A 67 23.17 -5.91 3.93
C LEU A 67 23.81 -7.26 3.57
N ALA A 68 23.05 -8.17 2.97
CA ALA A 68 23.57 -9.46 2.49
C ALA A 68 24.22 -9.39 1.09
N SER A 69 24.22 -8.22 0.44
CA SER A 69 24.78 -7.99 -0.91
C SER A 69 24.21 -8.96 -1.95
N LEU A 70 22.89 -9.15 -1.92
CA LEU A 70 22.15 -9.99 -2.86
C LEU A 70 22.02 -9.30 -4.23
N GLU A 71 22.02 -10.11 -5.29
CA GLU A 71 21.91 -9.65 -6.68
C GLU A 71 20.56 -8.99 -7.01
N ASP A 72 19.53 -9.23 -6.19
CA ASP A 72 18.18 -8.68 -6.39
C ASP A 72 17.99 -7.27 -5.83
N LYS A 73 19.00 -6.70 -5.15
CA LYS A 73 18.90 -5.40 -4.46
C LYS A 73 18.27 -4.32 -5.33
N ASP A 74 18.77 -4.15 -6.54
CA ASP A 74 18.32 -3.06 -7.41
C ASP A 74 16.86 -3.25 -7.84
N ALA A 75 16.45 -4.49 -8.12
CA ALA A 75 15.05 -4.80 -8.46
C ALA A 75 14.12 -4.53 -7.27
N VAL A 76 14.55 -4.90 -6.06
CA VAL A 76 13.82 -4.62 -4.81
C VAL A 76 13.71 -3.12 -4.55
N LEU A 77 14.81 -2.37 -4.73
CA LEU A 77 14.82 -0.91 -4.59
C LEU A 77 13.86 -0.25 -5.58
N GLN A 78 13.84 -0.68 -6.85
CA GLN A 78 12.89 -0.14 -7.83
C GLN A 78 11.43 -0.40 -7.42
N ARG A 79 11.14 -1.58 -6.87
CA ARG A 79 9.78 -1.89 -6.37
C ARG A 79 9.41 -1.03 -5.17
N LEU A 80 10.35 -0.77 -4.25
CA LEU A 80 10.17 0.12 -3.10
C LEU A 80 9.95 1.57 -3.54
N LEU A 81 10.71 2.08 -4.51
CA LEU A 81 10.53 3.42 -5.07
C LEU A 81 9.17 3.56 -5.77
N LYS A 82 8.75 2.53 -6.51
CA LYS A 82 7.41 2.51 -7.10
C LYS A 82 6.30 2.58 -6.03
N ASN A 83 6.48 1.94 -4.88
CA ASN A 83 5.52 2.06 -3.79
C ASN A 83 5.36 3.52 -3.30
N GLN A 84 6.41 4.35 -3.36
CA GLN A 84 6.31 5.77 -3.02
C GLN A 84 5.50 6.57 -4.06
N ASP A 85 5.61 6.17 -5.33
CA ASP A 85 4.77 6.71 -6.40
C ASP A 85 3.29 6.29 -6.21
N ASP A 86 3.05 5.04 -5.81
CA ASP A 86 1.71 4.51 -5.54
C ASP A 86 1.07 5.20 -4.32
N ILE A 87 1.84 5.48 -3.25
CA ILE A 87 1.37 6.27 -2.09
C ILE A 87 1.01 7.69 -2.52
N GLY A 88 1.87 8.39 -3.28
CA GLY A 88 1.50 9.73 -3.76
C GLY A 88 0.31 9.71 -4.71
N ALA A 89 0.12 8.65 -5.50
CA ALA A 89 -1.05 8.49 -6.36
C ALA A 89 -2.36 8.34 -5.57
N SER A 90 -2.34 7.66 -4.42
CA SER A 90 -3.53 7.42 -3.58
C SER A 90 -4.21 8.71 -3.09
N ILE A 91 -3.43 9.79 -2.90
CA ILE A 91 -3.97 11.05 -2.36
C ILE A 91 -4.49 12.01 -3.45
N LYS A 92 -4.18 11.76 -4.73
CA LYS A 92 -4.57 12.61 -5.87
C LYS A 92 -6.07 12.85 -5.99
N PRO A 93 -6.98 11.87 -5.79
CA PRO A 93 -8.43 12.09 -5.87
C PRO A 93 -8.99 13.10 -4.86
N TYR A 94 -8.20 13.45 -3.84
CA TYR A 94 -8.58 14.33 -2.74
C TYR A 94 -7.85 15.67 -2.80
N TYR A 95 -6.56 15.66 -3.12
CA TYR A 95 -5.70 16.85 -3.05
C TYR A 95 -5.15 17.31 -4.41
N GLY A 96 -5.44 16.59 -5.50
CA GLY A 96 -5.00 16.92 -6.85
C GLY A 96 -3.62 16.35 -7.24
N GLU A 97 -3.28 16.50 -8.52
CA GLU A 97 -2.09 15.90 -9.14
C GLU A 97 -0.79 16.40 -8.50
N GLU A 98 -0.67 17.72 -8.29
CA GLU A 98 0.52 18.34 -7.72
C GLU A 98 0.81 17.88 -6.30
N ALA A 99 -0.23 17.70 -5.48
CA ALA A 99 -0.07 17.19 -4.12
C ALA A 99 0.43 15.74 -4.14
N GLY A 100 -0.15 14.89 -4.98
CA GLY A 100 0.30 13.51 -5.13
C GLY A 100 1.76 13.41 -5.61
N LYS A 101 2.13 14.20 -6.62
CA LYS A 101 3.51 14.28 -7.12
C LYS A 101 4.48 14.74 -6.04
N LYS A 102 4.10 15.77 -5.27
CA LYS A 102 4.95 16.29 -4.19
C LYS A 102 5.17 15.26 -3.08
N LEU A 103 4.13 14.51 -2.71
CA LEU A 103 4.27 13.43 -1.73
C LEU A 103 5.20 12.33 -2.23
N SER A 104 5.05 11.89 -3.48
CA SER A 104 5.95 10.90 -4.08
C SER A 104 7.41 11.38 -4.07
N GLU A 105 7.68 12.64 -4.42
CA GLU A 105 9.04 13.19 -4.39
C GLU A 105 9.66 13.12 -2.98
N LEU A 106 8.92 13.57 -1.96
CA LEU A 106 9.38 13.55 -0.57
C LEU A 106 9.65 12.12 -0.08
N LEU A 107 8.78 11.17 -0.42
CA LEU A 107 8.92 9.77 -0.02
C LEU A 107 10.03 9.04 -0.81
N ARG A 108 10.27 9.38 -2.08
CA ARG A 108 11.42 8.83 -2.82
C ARG A 108 12.74 9.34 -2.26
N GLU A 109 12.79 10.62 -1.91
CA GLU A 109 13.94 11.19 -1.19
C GLU A 109 14.14 10.48 0.15
N HIS A 110 13.06 10.21 0.88
CA HIS A 110 13.08 9.44 2.13
C HIS A 110 13.80 8.09 1.97
N ILE A 111 13.39 7.30 0.96
CA ILE A 111 14.01 6.00 0.68
C ILE A 111 15.47 6.14 0.23
N SER A 112 15.78 7.15 -0.58
CA SER A 112 17.15 7.40 -1.02
C SER A 112 18.08 7.72 0.17
N ILE A 113 17.62 8.55 1.13
CA ILE A 113 18.40 8.86 2.33
C ILE A 113 18.49 7.64 3.24
N ALA A 114 17.41 6.86 3.39
CA ALA A 114 17.44 5.62 4.16
C ALA A 114 18.50 4.64 3.62
N GLY A 115 18.64 4.52 2.30
CA GLY A 115 19.74 3.75 1.68
C GLY A 115 21.12 4.25 2.11
N GLN A 116 21.34 5.57 2.14
CA GLN A 116 22.60 6.16 2.60
C GLN A 116 22.87 5.91 4.10
N VAL A 117 21.82 5.91 4.93
CA VAL A 117 21.92 5.55 6.36
C VAL A 117 22.34 4.08 6.51
N VAL A 118 21.73 3.16 5.75
CA VAL A 118 22.07 1.73 5.76
C VAL A 118 23.50 1.50 5.28
N ASP A 119 23.92 2.13 4.19
CA ASP A 119 25.29 2.05 3.66
C ASP A 119 26.34 2.54 4.68
N ALA A 120 26.06 3.68 5.33
CA ALA A 120 26.93 4.23 6.37
C ALA A 120 27.01 3.30 7.60
N ALA A 121 25.89 2.71 8.02
CA ALA A 121 25.86 1.73 9.10
C ALA A 121 26.63 0.45 8.75
N LYS A 122 26.41 -0.10 7.55
CA LYS A 122 27.08 -1.30 7.02
C LYS A 122 28.60 -1.13 6.95
N SER A 123 29.06 0.05 6.56
CA SER A 123 30.49 0.39 6.47
C SER A 123 31.11 0.88 7.79
N ASN A 124 30.32 0.95 8.88
CA ASN A 124 30.73 1.50 10.18
C ASN A 124 31.29 2.93 10.08
N ASN A 125 30.78 3.72 9.12
CA ASN A 125 31.17 5.11 8.90
C ASN A 125 30.29 6.04 9.75
N LYS A 126 30.81 6.44 10.92
CA LYS A 126 30.06 7.22 11.91
C LYS A 126 29.73 8.64 11.43
N ASP A 127 30.62 9.27 10.68
CA ASP A 127 30.44 10.64 10.21
C ASP A 127 29.30 10.72 9.18
N ASP A 128 29.30 9.80 8.21
CA ASP A 128 28.21 9.71 7.24
C ASP A 128 26.90 9.25 7.92
N LEU A 129 26.97 8.33 8.88
CA LEU A 129 25.79 7.89 9.62
C LEU A 129 25.12 9.05 10.38
N GLU A 130 25.91 9.90 11.05
CA GLU A 130 25.38 11.10 11.73
C GLU A 130 24.77 12.08 10.72
N LYS A 131 25.47 12.36 9.63
CA LYS A 131 25.04 13.26 8.57
C LYS A 131 23.72 12.81 7.93
N TYR A 132 23.66 11.56 7.48
CA TYR A 132 22.48 11.05 6.78
C TYR A 132 21.29 10.84 7.72
N ASN A 133 21.51 10.48 8.99
CA ASN A 133 20.42 10.47 9.98
C ASN A 133 19.80 11.86 10.17
N LYS A 134 20.62 12.92 10.29
CA LYS A 134 20.11 14.29 10.38
C LYS A 134 19.25 14.67 9.17
N LEU A 135 19.69 14.29 7.96
CA LEU A 135 18.93 14.52 6.74
C LEU A 135 17.63 13.69 6.71
N TRP A 136 17.66 12.47 7.21
CA TRP A 136 16.50 11.58 7.23
C TRP A 136 15.39 12.09 8.15
N TYR A 137 15.74 12.56 9.35
CA TYR A 137 14.79 13.20 10.26
C TYR A 137 14.26 14.52 9.70
N LYS A 138 15.12 15.31 9.05
CA LYS A 138 14.69 16.53 8.35
C LYS A 138 13.69 16.25 7.24
N ASN A 139 13.88 15.19 6.45
CA ASN A 139 12.91 14.78 5.43
C ASN A 139 11.59 14.30 6.06
N ALA A 140 11.61 13.60 7.21
CA ALA A 140 10.40 13.28 7.96
C ALA A 140 9.65 14.54 8.45
N ASP A 141 10.37 15.59 8.84
CA ASP A 141 9.77 16.90 9.17
C ASP A 141 9.10 17.55 7.96
N GLU A 142 9.70 17.42 6.78
CA GLU A 142 9.16 17.95 5.54
C GLU A 142 7.90 17.19 5.09
N ILE A 143 7.87 15.86 5.26
CA ILE A 143 6.70 15.02 5.01
C ILE A 143 5.56 15.38 5.97
N SER A 144 5.83 15.44 7.28
CA SER A 144 4.81 15.79 8.28
C SER A 144 4.24 17.19 8.06
N LYS A 145 5.10 18.17 7.72
CA LYS A 145 4.67 19.53 7.40
C LYS A 145 3.81 19.58 6.14
N PHE A 146 4.21 18.85 5.09
CA PHE A 146 3.45 18.78 3.86
C PHE A 146 2.05 18.19 4.11
N LEU A 147 1.96 17.03 4.76
CA LEU A 147 0.69 16.37 5.05
C LEU A 147 -0.22 17.24 5.92
N SER A 148 0.30 17.75 7.05
CA SER A 148 -0.49 18.61 7.96
C SER A 148 -0.97 19.91 7.30
N SER A 149 -0.23 20.45 6.32
CA SER A 149 -0.68 21.61 5.56
C SER A 149 -1.84 21.30 4.60
N ALA A 150 -1.95 20.06 4.12
CA ALA A 150 -3.00 19.63 3.20
C ALA A 150 -4.32 19.29 3.93
N ASN A 151 -4.21 18.78 5.17
CA ASN A 151 -5.37 18.33 5.94
C ASN A 151 -5.34 18.85 7.38
N PRO A 152 -6.30 19.70 7.80
CA PRO A 152 -6.36 20.23 9.15
C PRO A 152 -6.65 19.17 10.23
N ASN A 153 -7.07 17.96 9.85
CA ASN A 153 -7.29 16.84 10.77
C ASN A 153 -5.99 16.11 11.13
N TRP A 154 -4.87 16.41 10.46
CA TRP A 154 -3.56 15.85 10.80
C TRP A 154 -2.69 16.91 11.49
N SER A 155 -2.51 16.75 12.80
CA SER A 155 -1.54 17.58 13.53
C SER A 155 -0.12 17.31 13.04
N ASN A 156 0.63 18.37 12.73
CA ASN A 156 2.05 18.25 12.38
C ASN A 156 2.85 17.52 13.46
N ALA A 157 2.58 17.80 14.74
CA ALA A 157 3.28 17.17 15.85
C ALA A 157 3.00 15.67 15.92
N THR A 158 1.75 15.25 15.68
CA THR A 158 1.38 13.82 15.68
C THR A 158 1.98 13.10 14.48
N LEU A 159 1.95 13.71 13.28
CA LEU A 159 2.60 13.15 12.09
C LEU A 159 4.11 12.99 12.30
N GLN A 160 4.76 13.99 12.88
CA GLN A 160 6.19 13.96 13.17
C GLN A 160 6.54 12.84 14.16
N ASP A 161 5.80 12.71 15.26
CA ASP A 161 6.00 11.64 16.25
C ASP A 161 5.85 10.25 15.61
N MET A 162 4.82 10.06 14.79
CA MET A 162 4.61 8.81 14.06
C MET A 162 5.76 8.50 13.10
N LEU A 163 6.23 9.49 12.33
CA LEU A 163 7.36 9.28 11.41
C LEU A 163 8.65 9.01 12.17
N TYR A 164 8.94 9.73 13.25
CA TYR A 164 10.13 9.49 14.07
C TYR A 164 10.12 8.12 14.71
N LYS A 165 8.96 7.66 15.19
CA LYS A 165 8.80 6.31 15.71
C LYS A 165 9.07 5.26 14.62
N HIS A 166 8.61 5.50 13.39
CA HIS A 166 8.93 4.66 12.24
C HIS A 166 10.44 4.63 11.98
N LEU A 167 11.13 5.77 11.89
CA LEU A 167 12.59 5.81 11.68
C LEU A 167 13.34 5.01 12.74
N LYS A 168 12.91 5.13 14.00
CA LYS A 168 13.50 4.39 15.11
C LYS A 168 13.34 2.88 14.92
N LEU A 169 12.14 2.41 14.59
CA LEU A 169 11.87 0.97 14.42
C LEU A 169 12.67 0.39 13.25
N THR A 170 12.74 1.10 12.13
CA THR A 170 13.58 0.72 10.98
C THR A 170 15.08 0.70 11.36
N THR A 171 15.53 1.66 12.16
CA THR A 171 16.92 1.69 12.66
C THR A 171 17.20 0.50 13.58
N ASP A 172 16.27 0.19 14.50
CA ASP A 172 16.39 -0.95 15.40
C ASP A 172 16.49 -2.27 14.60
N GLU A 173 15.70 -2.42 13.53
CA GLU A 173 15.78 -3.55 12.59
C GLU A 173 17.15 -3.67 11.93
N VAL A 174 17.66 -2.58 11.34
CA VAL A 174 19.00 -2.54 10.69
C VAL A 174 20.10 -2.90 11.69
N VAL A 175 20.08 -2.32 12.89
CA VAL A 175 21.09 -2.57 13.93
C VAL A 175 21.03 -4.01 14.41
N ALA A 176 19.85 -4.55 14.68
CA ALA A 176 19.68 -5.95 15.08
C ALA A 176 20.23 -6.89 14.00
N ARG A 177 19.94 -6.60 12.73
CA ARG A 177 20.40 -7.41 11.59
C ARG A 177 21.91 -7.38 11.42
N LEU A 178 22.54 -6.20 11.52
CA LEU A 178 24.01 -6.06 11.49
C LEU A 178 24.68 -6.84 12.62
N ASN A 179 24.05 -6.89 13.79
CA ASN A 179 24.51 -7.66 14.95
C ASN A 179 24.14 -9.15 14.91
N LYS A 180 23.44 -9.61 13.87
CA LYS A 180 22.93 -10.98 13.72
C LYS A 180 21.96 -11.40 14.82
N ASP A 181 21.30 -10.43 15.46
CA ASP A 181 20.19 -10.70 16.38
C ASP A 181 18.89 -10.86 15.58
N TRP A 182 18.70 -12.06 15.03
CA TRP A 182 17.56 -12.38 14.17
C TRP A 182 16.22 -12.26 14.87
N LYS A 183 16.19 -12.50 16.19
CA LYS A 183 14.97 -12.38 16.97
C LYS A 183 14.56 -10.92 17.07
N LEU A 184 15.50 -10.04 17.43
CA LEU A 184 15.22 -8.61 17.54
C LEU A 184 14.95 -7.96 16.18
N ASP A 185 15.60 -8.42 15.11
CA ASP A 185 15.31 -8.02 13.72
C ASP A 185 13.84 -8.27 13.37
N ILE A 186 13.33 -9.49 13.59
CA ILE A 186 11.93 -9.85 13.33
C ILE A 186 10.98 -9.06 14.25
N GLU A 187 11.28 -8.97 15.54
CA GLU A 187 10.44 -8.23 16.50
C GLU A 187 10.35 -6.74 16.17
N SER A 188 11.43 -6.14 15.65
CA SER A 188 11.45 -4.73 15.24
C SER A 188 10.60 -4.52 13.98
N PHE A 189 10.67 -5.44 13.02
CA PHE A 189 9.81 -5.44 11.84
C PHE A 189 8.33 -5.56 12.20
N ASP A 190 7.94 -6.52 13.04
CA ASP A 190 6.53 -6.73 13.45
C ASP A 190 5.95 -5.46 14.08
N LYS A 191 6.73 -4.81 14.98
CA LYS A 191 6.36 -3.52 15.57
C LYS A 191 6.28 -2.40 14.53
N GLY A 192 7.17 -2.40 13.55
CA GLY A 192 7.20 -1.46 12.43
C GLY A 192 5.96 -1.57 11.55
N GLU A 193 5.55 -2.79 11.22
CA GLU A 193 4.33 -3.07 10.45
C GLU A 193 3.07 -2.60 11.19
N ASP A 194 2.90 -3.02 12.45
CA ASP A 194 1.79 -2.57 13.29
C ASP A 194 1.72 -1.04 13.42
N HIS A 195 2.88 -0.39 13.49
CA HIS A 195 2.99 1.06 13.57
C HIS A 195 2.58 1.74 12.27
N MET A 196 2.98 1.21 11.12
CA MET A 196 2.62 1.79 9.82
C MET A 196 1.17 1.51 9.42
N ILE A 197 0.54 0.45 9.94
CA ILE A 197 -0.91 0.27 9.85
C ILE A 197 -1.65 1.39 10.60
N LYS A 198 -1.19 1.76 11.80
CA LYS A 198 -1.77 2.91 12.53
C LYS A 198 -1.54 4.23 11.80
N PHE A 199 -0.40 4.39 11.14
CA PHE A 199 -0.15 5.55 10.29
C PHE A 199 -1.14 5.60 9.13
N ALA A 200 -1.36 4.49 8.44
CA ALA A 200 -2.34 4.37 7.35
C ALA A 200 -3.77 4.71 7.82
N ASP A 201 -4.16 4.24 9.01
CA ASP A 201 -5.46 4.56 9.62
C ASP A 201 -5.59 6.06 9.87
N MET A 202 -4.55 6.70 10.41
CA MET A 202 -4.54 8.15 10.61
C MET A 202 -4.68 8.92 9.28
N ILE A 203 -4.02 8.47 8.21
CA ILE A 203 -4.15 9.07 6.87
C ILE A 203 -5.59 8.92 6.36
N SER A 204 -6.11 7.69 6.27
CA SER A 204 -7.46 7.45 5.78
C SER A 204 -8.55 8.18 6.59
N ASP A 205 -8.45 8.17 7.92
CA ASP A 205 -9.38 8.90 8.81
C ASP A 205 -9.40 10.39 8.55
N GLY A 206 -8.23 11.01 8.34
CA GLY A 206 -8.16 12.43 8.04
C GLY A 206 -8.77 12.76 6.69
N ILE A 207 -8.53 11.95 5.65
CA ILE A 207 -9.13 12.14 4.32
C ILE A 207 -10.65 12.06 4.41
N ILE A 208 -11.18 11.05 5.11
CA ILE A 208 -12.62 10.86 5.27
C ILE A 208 -13.25 12.05 6.02
N LYS A 209 -12.60 12.53 7.08
CA LYS A 209 -13.07 13.71 7.84
C LYS A 209 -13.07 14.99 7.01
N GLN A 210 -12.08 15.19 6.14
CA GLN A 210 -11.99 16.40 5.31
C GLN A 210 -12.95 16.38 4.12
N PHE A 211 -13.20 15.21 3.52
CA PHE A 211 -14.02 15.06 2.32
C PHE A 211 -15.22 14.12 2.51
N PRO A 212 -16.10 14.37 3.50
CA PRO A 212 -17.18 13.43 3.84
C PRO A 212 -18.10 13.14 2.65
N ASP A 213 -18.31 14.10 1.74
CA ASP A 213 -19.16 13.93 0.57
C ASP A 213 -18.65 12.90 -0.46
N LYS A 214 -17.35 12.58 -0.43
CA LYS A 214 -16.77 11.52 -1.28
C LYS A 214 -16.99 10.11 -0.72
N PHE A 215 -17.49 10.00 0.51
CA PHE A 215 -17.70 8.75 1.24
C PHE A 215 -19.15 8.61 1.74
N LYS A 216 -20.10 9.22 1.04
CA LYS A 216 -21.55 9.10 1.28
C LYS A 216 -22.22 8.22 0.24
#